data_AF-A0A7C3ZU20-F1
#
_entry.id   AF-A0A7C3ZU20-F1
#
_cell.length_a   1.000
_cell.length_b   1.000
_cell.length_c   1.000
_cell.angle_alpha   90.00
_cell.angle_beta   90.00
_cell.angle_gamma   90.00
#
_symmetry.space_group_name_H-M   'P 1'
#
loop_
_entity.id
_entity.type
_entity.pdbx_description
1 polymer ?
#
loop_
_entity_poly.entity_id
_entity_poly.type
_entity_poly.pdbx_seq_one_letter_code
_entity_poly.pdbx_strand_id
1 'polypeptide(L)' 'LVITGKGRSGYDDGPMPVRRGVLRHQVPHWLHSEPLKPLVLQTAEANRSHGGQGALYVYLRRQRG' A
#
# COMPACT_ATOMS: atom_id res chain seq x y z
N LEU A 1 -1.83 -9.91 -2.88
CA LEU A 1 -1.76 -9.26 -1.56
C LEU A 1 -0.42 -8.54 -1.48
N VAL A 2 -0.41 -7.26 -1.11
CA VAL A 2 0.82 -6.49 -0.88
C VAL A 2 0.87 -6.12 0.60
N ILE A 3 1.99 -6.40 1.27
CA ILE A 3 2.21 -6.07 2.68
C ILE A 3 3.14 -4.86 2.72
N THR A 4 2.63 -3.71 3.17
CA THR A 4 3.40 -2.46 3.33
C THR A 4 3.90 -2.26 4.74
N GLY A 5 3.37 -3.03 5.70
CA GLY A 5 3.59 -2.84 7.12
C GLY A 5 2.80 -1.65 7.67
N LYS A 6 2.66 -1.60 9.00
CA LYS A 6 1.91 -0.51 9.67
C LYS A 6 2.77 0.73 9.94
N GLY A 7 4.07 0.68 9.59
CA GLY A 7 5.10 1.63 10.03
C GLY A 7 5.61 1.30 11.45
N ARG A 8 6.87 1.62 11.74
CA ARG A 8 7.41 1.54 13.11
C ARG A 8 6.83 2.70 13.93
N SER A 9 6.43 2.41 15.16
CA SER A 9 6.09 3.40 16.18
C SER A 9 7.31 3.84 17.00
N GLY A 10 8.49 3.87 16.37
CA GLY A 10 9.74 4.24 17.06
C GLY A 10 9.68 5.67 17.60
N TYR A 11 10.40 5.91 18.70
CA TYR A 11 10.48 7.19 19.40
C TYR A 11 10.71 8.37 18.43
N ASP A 12 9.76 9.30 18.46
CA ASP A 12 9.70 10.55 17.68
C ASP A 12 10.47 11.65 18.44
N ASP A 13 11.74 11.39 18.81
CA ASP A 13 12.54 12.32 19.65
C ASP A 13 13.20 13.45 18.84
N GLY A 14 12.95 13.52 17.54
CA GLY A 14 13.41 14.61 16.68
C GLY A 14 12.46 15.81 16.72
N PRO A 15 12.94 17.04 16.52
CA PRO A 15 12.10 18.24 16.55
C PRO A 15 11.04 18.28 15.44
N MET A 16 11.14 17.41 14.42
CA MET A 16 10.28 17.37 13.24
C MET A 16 9.45 16.08 13.19
N PRO A 17 8.12 16.15 12.92
CA PRO A 17 7.28 14.95 12.80
C PRO A 17 7.70 14.08 11.61
N VAL A 18 7.95 12.79 11.85
CA VAL A 18 8.20 11.83 10.76
C VAL A 18 6.88 11.26 10.25
N ARG A 19 6.56 11.45 8.95
CA ARG A 19 5.38 10.83 8.34
C ARG A 19 5.51 9.31 8.33
N ARG A 20 4.73 8.63 9.17
CA ARG A 20 4.67 7.16 9.24
C ARG A 20 3.89 6.58 8.06
N GLY A 21 4.14 5.31 7.76
CA GLY A 21 3.38 4.59 6.74
C GLY A 21 3.67 5.07 5.31
N VAL A 22 4.88 5.56 5.01
CA VAL A 22 5.26 6.01 3.66
C VAL A 22 4.87 4.99 2.60
N LEU A 23 5.21 3.70 2.80
CA LEU A 23 4.83 2.64 1.86
C LEU A 23 3.31 2.45 1.76
N ARG A 24 2.58 2.48 2.88
CA ARG A 24 1.10 2.40 2.89
C ARG A 24 0.48 3.50 2.03
N HIS A 25 1.02 4.72 2.08
CA HIS A 25 0.49 5.86 1.33
C HIS A 25 0.95 5.89 -0.13
N GLN A 26 2.21 5.53 -0.40
CA GLN A 26 2.80 5.65 -1.74
C GLN A 26 2.45 4.48 -2.66
N VAL A 27 2.32 3.26 -2.12
CA VAL A 27 2.07 2.06 -2.95
C VAL A 27 0.78 2.16 -3.77
N PRO A 28 -0.38 2.57 -3.22
CA PRO A 28 -1.57 2.78 -4.04
C PRO A 28 -1.36 3.80 -5.16
N HIS A 29 -0.58 4.85 -4.93
CA HIS A 29 -0.28 5.86 -5.94
C HIS A 29 0.59 5.28 -7.08
N TRP A 30 1.66 4.55 -6.76
CA TRP A 30 2.50 3.90 -7.75
C TRP A 30 1.74 2.86 -8.57
N LEU A 31 0.86 2.08 -7.94
CA LEU A 31 0.02 1.09 -8.63
C LEU A 31 -0.98 1.72 -9.60
N HIS A 32 -1.43 2.94 -9.34
CA HIS A 32 -2.30 3.71 -10.24
C HIS A 32 -1.53 4.60 -11.23
N SER A 33 -0.20 4.46 -11.28
CA SER A 33 0.68 5.19 -12.20
C SER A 33 1.21 4.26 -13.29
N GLU A 34 1.61 4.82 -14.44
CA GLU A 34 2.28 4.05 -15.48
C GLU A 34 3.66 3.54 -14.99
N PRO A 35 4.10 2.35 -15.42
CA PRO A 35 3.46 1.45 -16.40
C PRO A 35 2.50 0.41 -15.76
N LEU A 36 2.20 0.53 -14.47
CA LEU A 36 1.45 -0.49 -13.73
C LEU A 36 -0.06 -0.30 -13.83
N LYS A 37 -0.51 0.94 -14.03
CA LYS A 37 -1.92 1.32 -14.11
C LYS A 37 -2.75 0.41 -15.04
N PRO A 38 -2.29 0.00 -16.24
CA PRO A 38 -3.06 -0.89 -17.12
C PRO A 38 -3.29 -2.28 -16.51
N LEU A 39 -2.40 -2.74 -15.62
CA LEU A 39 -2.46 -4.06 -14.98
C LEU A 39 -3.39 -4.09 -13.75
N VAL A 40 -3.63 -2.96 -13.10
CA VAL A 40 -4.34 -2.89 -11.80
C VAL A 40 -5.82 -2.54 -11.98
N LEU A 41 -6.70 -3.50 -11.73
CA LEU A 41 -8.16 -3.29 -11.73
C LEU A 41 -8.59 -2.40 -10.55
N GLN A 42 -8.12 -2.71 -9.34
CA GLN A 42 -8.49 -2.01 -8.12
C GLN A 42 -7.50 -2.31 -6.99
N THR A 43 -7.35 -1.37 -6.06
CA THR A 43 -6.74 -1.60 -4.74
C THR A 43 -7.75 -1.45 -3.62
N ALA A 44 -7.65 -2.26 -2.57
CA ALA A 44 -8.47 -2.15 -1.36
C ALA A 44 -7.65 -2.47 -0.10
N GLU A 45 -8.06 -1.95 1.05
CA GLU A 45 -7.46 -2.35 2.34
C GLU A 45 -7.67 -3.85 2.58
N ALA A 46 -6.64 -4.53 3.07
CA ALA A 46 -6.74 -5.95 3.39
C ALA A 46 -7.59 -6.17 4.66
N ASN A 47 -8.22 -7.35 4.76
CA ASN A 47 -8.87 -7.73 6.01
C ASN A 47 -7.86 -7.78 7.17
N ARG A 48 -8.34 -7.60 8.39
CA ARG A 48 -7.50 -7.63 9.60
C ARG A 48 -6.70 -8.93 9.75
N SER A 49 -7.26 -10.08 9.33
CA SER A 49 -6.57 -11.38 9.29
C SER A 49 -5.41 -11.45 8.29
N HIS A 50 -5.42 -10.60 7.25
CA HIS A 50 -4.39 -10.54 6.22
C HIS A 50 -3.48 -9.30 6.35
N GLY A 51 -3.52 -8.62 7.50
CA GLY A 51 -2.63 -7.49 7.83
C GLY A 51 -3.33 -6.15 8.07
N GLY A 52 -4.64 -6.03 7.77
CA GLY A 52 -5.41 -4.80 7.96
C GLY A 52 -4.79 -3.61 7.24
N GLN A 53 -4.76 -2.45 7.91
CA GLN A 53 -4.14 -1.21 7.42
C GLN A 53 -2.67 -1.31 6.98
N GLY A 54 -1.96 -2.39 7.33
CA GLY A 54 -0.58 -2.63 6.88
C GLY A 54 -0.49 -3.44 5.59
N ALA A 55 -1.61 -3.72 4.93
CA ALA A 55 -1.65 -4.52 3.71
C ALA A 55 -2.80 -4.09 2.78
N LEU A 56 -2.65 -4.42 1.50
CA LEU A 56 -3.58 -4.07 0.44
C LEU A 56 -3.90 -5.31 -0.41
N TYR A 57 -5.17 -5.53 -0.69
CA TYR A 57 -5.55 -6.34 -1.85
C TYR A 57 -5.32 -5.54 -3.12
N VAL A 58 -4.72 -6.19 -4.12
CA VAL A 58 -4.54 -5.66 -5.47
C VAL A 58 -5.22 -6.62 -6.41
N TYR A 59 -6.31 -6.16 -7.01
CA TYR A 59 -7.02 -6.89 -8.05
C TYR A 59 -6.36 -6.56 -9.38
N LEU A 60 -5.91 -7.57 -10.11
CA LEU A 60 -5.30 -7.40 -11.42
C LEU A 60 -6.35 -7.54 -12.52
N ARG A 61 -6.19 -6.80 -13.61
CA ARG A 61 -6.98 -7.02 -14.82
C ARG A 61 -6.60 -8.36 -15.43
N ARG A 62 -7.60 -9.15 -15.80
CA ARG A 62 -7.38 -10.38 -16.55
C ARG A 62 -7.01 -10.01 -17.99
N GLN A 63 -5.79 -10.32 -18.41
CA GLN A 63 -5.42 -10.26 -19.82
C GLN A 63 -6.25 -11.32 -20.56
N ARG A 64 -7.05 -10.89 -21.54
CA ARG A 64 -7.74 -11.80 -22.45
C ARG A 64 -6.86 -11.88 -23.70
N GLY A 65 -6.21 -13.02 -23.89
CA GLY A 65 -5.60 -13.37 -25.16
C GLY A 65 -6.64 -13.87 -26.15
#